data_AF-A0A7C3S7J5-F1
#
_entry.id   AF-A0A7C3S7J5-F1
#
_cell.length_a   1.000
_cell.length_b   1.000
_cell.length_c   1.000
_cell.angle_alpha   90.00
_cell.angle_beta   90.00
_cell.angle_gamma   90.00
#
_symmetry.space_group_name_H-M   'P 1'
#
loop_
_entity.id
_entity.type
_entity.pdbx_description
1 polymer ?
#
loop_
_entity_poly.entity_id
_entity_poly.type
_entity_poly.pdbx_seq_one_letter_code
_entity_poly.pdbx_strand_id
1 'polypeptide(L)'
;MDVSRRRFTLFCGLASFVLAVISWILWLLLTPTGTQGTFVLVIYRGDTFDQVKLELERQRLIRSRFWFERLARWKGLPTKLKAGIYRIPTPISLWQLTKWLAEAKPELVRLTIWEGMMAREIAERVERLGLGEAEKFMEIVKNPQGKVRLPFDWQGDLEGLLFPATYYVPPLRPGDEAYLVQLM
;
A
#
# COMPACT_ATOMS: atom_id res chain seq x y z
N MET A 1 25.16 -46.66 -33.75
CA MET A 1 24.30 -46.69 -32.55
C MET A 1 24.69 -45.66 -31.46
N ASP A 2 25.81 -44.92 -31.58
CA ASP A 2 26.26 -43.98 -30.52
C ASP A 2 25.53 -42.63 -30.43
N VAL A 3 24.84 -42.21 -31.49
CA VAL A 3 24.16 -40.90 -31.53
C VAL A 3 22.95 -40.87 -30.57
N SER A 4 22.29 -42.01 -30.32
CA SER A 4 21.13 -42.08 -29.41
C SER A 4 21.54 -42.01 -27.94
N ARG A 5 22.68 -42.61 -27.54
CA ARG A 5 23.19 -42.55 -26.16
C ARG A 5 23.62 -41.15 -25.76
N ARG A 6 24.34 -40.42 -26.64
CA ARG A 6 24.72 -39.02 -26.38
C ARG A 6 23.50 -38.08 -26.30
N ARG A 7 22.50 -38.27 -27.16
CA ARG A 7 21.25 -37.50 -27.11
C ARG A 7 20.43 -37.81 -25.84
N PHE A 8 20.43 -39.06 -25.39
CA PHE A 8 19.76 -39.47 -24.15
C PHE A 8 20.45 -38.90 -22.89
N THR A 9 21.79 -38.94 -22.82
CA THR A 9 22.52 -38.34 -21.69
C THR A 9 22.37 -36.81 -21.66
N LEU A 10 22.34 -36.15 -22.82
CA LEU A 10 22.06 -34.71 -22.92
C LEU A 10 20.64 -34.38 -22.48
N PHE A 11 19.66 -35.21 -22.85
CA PHE A 11 18.27 -35.05 -22.43
C PHE A 11 18.09 -35.25 -20.92
N CYS A 12 18.71 -36.28 -20.33
CA CYS A 12 18.72 -36.50 -18.88
C CYS A 12 19.42 -35.36 -18.13
N GLY A 13 20.53 -34.82 -18.65
CA GLY A 13 21.22 -33.67 -18.09
C GLY A 13 20.36 -32.40 -18.12
N LEU A 14 19.67 -32.14 -19.24
CA LEU A 14 18.76 -31.01 -19.37
C LEU A 14 17.55 -31.14 -18.42
N ALA A 15 16.95 -32.33 -18.33
CA ALA A 15 15.83 -32.60 -17.43
C ALA A 15 16.24 -32.42 -15.95
N SER A 16 17.42 -32.90 -15.56
CA SER A 16 17.99 -32.70 -14.22
C SER A 16 18.20 -31.21 -13.91
N PHE A 17 18.75 -30.45 -14.85
CA PHE A 17 18.95 -29.01 -14.70
C PHE A 17 17.62 -28.27 -14.55
N VAL A 18 16.63 -28.61 -15.37
CA VAL A 18 15.28 -28.03 -15.29
C VAL A 18 14.64 -28.34 -13.93
N LEU A 19 14.74 -29.57 -13.43
CA LEU A 19 14.22 -29.94 -12.11
C LEU A 19 14.93 -29.19 -10.98
N ALA A 20 16.25 -29.00 -11.05
CA ALA A 20 17.00 -28.22 -10.08
C ALA A 20 16.56 -26.75 -10.06
N VAL A 21 16.37 -26.14 -11.24
CA VAL A 21 15.87 -24.77 -11.37
C VAL A 21 14.45 -24.64 -10.83
N ILE A 22 13.56 -25.59 -11.14
CA ILE A 22 12.19 -25.61 -10.59
C ILE A 22 12.21 -25.74 -9.07
N SER A 23 13.03 -26.64 -8.52
CA SER A 23 13.19 -26.82 -7.08
C SER A 23 13.68 -25.54 -6.40
N TRP A 24 14.66 -24.86 -7.00
CA TRP A 24 15.18 -23.59 -6.49
C TRP A 24 14.12 -22.48 -6.50
N ILE A 25 13.34 -22.37 -7.58
CA ILE A 25 12.23 -21.40 -7.67
C ILE A 25 11.15 -21.72 -6.64
N LEU A 26 10.74 -22.99 -6.51
CA LEU A 26 9.76 -23.40 -5.51
C LEU A 26 10.23 -23.06 -4.10
N TRP A 27 11.49 -23.35 -3.77
CA TRP A 27 12.08 -22.97 -2.49
C TRP A 27 12.01 -21.46 -2.27
N LEU A 28 12.36 -20.66 -3.28
CA LEU A 28 12.28 -19.19 -3.19
C LEU A 28 10.85 -18.68 -2.96
N LEU A 29 9.85 -19.30 -3.58
CA LEU A 29 8.45 -18.87 -3.51
C LEU A 29 7.73 -19.32 -2.25
N LEU A 30 8.06 -20.51 -1.74
CA LEU A 30 7.37 -21.17 -0.62
C LEU A 30 8.07 -20.96 0.73
N THR A 31 9.35 -20.60 0.76
CA THR A 31 10.03 -20.36 2.04
C THR A 31 9.46 -19.11 2.70
N PRO A 32 8.91 -19.22 3.92
CA PRO A 32 8.33 -18.08 4.60
C PRO A 32 9.42 -17.13 5.10
N THR A 33 9.10 -15.84 5.09
CA THR A 33 9.96 -14.74 5.54
C THR A 33 9.27 -13.90 6.61
N GLY A 34 10.07 -13.19 7.40
CA GLY A 34 9.62 -12.43 8.55
C GLY A 34 9.75 -13.21 9.86
N THR A 35 9.79 -12.48 10.97
CA THR A 35 9.70 -13.04 12.31
C THR A 35 8.26 -13.40 12.65
N GLN A 36 8.04 -14.27 13.63
CA GLN A 36 6.67 -14.57 14.06
C GLN A 36 5.98 -13.31 14.59
N GLY A 37 4.75 -13.06 14.14
CA GLY A 37 3.94 -11.94 14.60
C GLY A 37 3.11 -11.30 13.50
N THR A 38 3.07 -9.97 13.51
CA THR A 38 2.34 -9.17 12.53
C THR A 38 3.23 -8.04 12.05
N PHE A 39 3.47 -8.01 10.74
CA PHE A 39 4.14 -6.90 10.09
C PHE A 39 3.12 -5.85 9.64
N VAL A 40 3.35 -4.59 9.98
CA VAL A 40 2.46 -3.48 9.58
C VAL A 40 3.06 -2.80 8.35
N LEU A 41 2.40 -2.97 7.20
CA LEU A 41 2.71 -2.25 5.97
C LEU A 41 1.77 -1.05 5.84
N VAL A 42 2.34 0.15 5.77
CA VAL A 42 1.61 1.40 5.55
C VAL A 42 1.76 1.78 4.08
N ILE A 43 0.65 1.86 3.36
CA ILE A 43 0.61 2.33 1.96
C ILE A 43 -0.06 3.71 1.98
N TYR A 44 0.71 4.74 1.64
CA TYR A 44 0.21 6.10 1.62
C TYR A 44 -0.63 6.36 0.38
N ARG A 45 -1.54 7.33 0.46
CA ARG A 45 -2.25 7.80 -0.72
C ARG A 45 -1.25 8.29 -1.77
N GLY A 46 -1.47 7.91 -3.03
CA GLY A 46 -0.58 8.26 -4.13
C GLY A 46 0.65 7.35 -4.26
N ASP A 47 0.85 6.38 -3.36
CA ASP A 47 1.95 5.43 -3.51
C ASP A 47 1.81 4.59 -4.78
N THR A 48 2.93 4.47 -5.47
CA THR A 48 3.06 3.60 -6.64
C THR A 48 3.33 2.17 -6.21
N PHE A 49 2.96 1.21 -7.06
CA PHE A 49 3.26 -0.20 -6.83
C PHE A 49 4.77 -0.47 -6.64
N ASP A 50 5.62 0.28 -7.34
CA ASP A 50 7.08 0.15 -7.19
C ASP A 50 7.60 0.66 -5.85
N GLN A 51 7.00 1.71 -5.28
CA GLN A 51 7.32 2.15 -3.91
C GLN A 51 6.94 1.08 -2.88
N VAL A 52 5.78 0.44 -3.03
CA VAL A 52 5.36 -0.65 -2.12
C VAL A 52 6.31 -1.85 -2.24
N LYS A 53 6.70 -2.22 -3.46
CA LYS A 53 7.73 -3.25 -3.70
C LYS A 53 9.03 -2.96 -2.98
N LEU A 54 9.51 -1.71 -3.09
CA LEU A 54 10.76 -1.28 -2.47
C LEU A 54 10.65 -1.37 -0.94
N GLU A 55 9.51 -0.96 -0.38
CA GLU A 55 9.28 -1.05 1.07
C GLU A 55 9.27 -2.50 1.56
N LEU A 56 8.56 -3.39 0.86
CA LEU A 56 8.55 -4.82 1.19
C LEU A 56 9.93 -5.47 1.14
N GLU A 57 10.79 -5.04 0.20
CA GLU A 57 12.18 -5.53 0.10
C GLU A 57 13.04 -4.96 1.24
N ARG A 58 12.93 -3.66 1.51
CA ARG A 58 13.64 -2.98 2.61
C ARG A 58 13.38 -3.65 3.95
N GLN A 59 12.14 -4.09 4.15
CA GLN A 59 11.66 -4.77 5.35
C GLN A 59 11.91 -6.28 5.33
N ARG A 60 12.62 -6.78 4.31
CA ARG A 60 12.98 -8.20 4.11
C ARG A 60 11.80 -9.17 4.09
N LEU A 61 10.60 -8.68 3.74
CA LEU A 61 9.41 -9.51 3.50
C LEU A 61 9.41 -10.16 2.13
N ILE A 62 10.14 -9.61 1.17
CA ILE A 62 10.38 -10.24 -0.13
C ILE A 62 11.89 -10.42 -0.34
N ARG A 63 12.30 -11.62 -0.81
CA ARG A 63 13.70 -11.92 -1.14
C ARG A 63 14.09 -11.49 -2.56
N SER A 64 13.10 -11.35 -3.43
CA SER A 64 13.32 -11.00 -4.83
C SER A 64 12.16 -10.15 -5.37
N ARG A 65 12.48 -8.90 -5.74
CA ARG A 65 11.55 -7.98 -6.41
C ARG A 65 10.99 -8.56 -7.71
N PHE A 66 11.83 -9.26 -8.48
CA PHE A 66 11.44 -9.81 -9.78
C PHE A 66 10.32 -10.84 -9.66
N TRP A 67 10.48 -11.80 -8.74
CA TRP A 67 9.47 -12.85 -8.53
C TRP A 67 8.20 -12.32 -7.89
N PHE A 68 8.32 -11.37 -6.95
CA PHE A 68 7.15 -10.70 -6.39
C PHE A 68 6.35 -9.98 -7.47
N GLU A 69 7.01 -9.18 -8.32
CA GLU A 69 6.36 -8.45 -9.40
C GLU A 69 5.66 -9.40 -10.38
N ARG A 70 6.31 -10.49 -10.77
CA ARG A 70 5.70 -11.46 -11.69
C ARG A 70 4.43 -12.07 -11.10
N LEU A 71 4.47 -12.50 -9.84
CA LEU A 71 3.31 -13.04 -9.13
C LEU A 71 2.23 -11.98 -8.92
N ALA A 72 2.61 -10.77 -8.55
CA ALA A 72 1.71 -9.65 -8.31
C ALA A 72 0.95 -9.27 -9.58
N ARG A 73 1.64 -9.13 -10.71
CA ARG A 73 1.01 -8.86 -12.01
C ARG A 73 0.07 -9.99 -12.42
N TRP A 74 0.48 -11.25 -12.25
CA TRP A 74 -0.37 -12.41 -12.55
C TRP A 74 -1.65 -12.45 -11.69
N LYS A 75 -1.60 -11.97 -10.44
CA LYS A 75 -2.76 -11.83 -9.55
C LYS A 75 -3.56 -10.52 -9.74
N GLY A 76 -3.09 -9.62 -10.61
CA GLY A 76 -3.68 -8.29 -10.79
C GLY A 76 -3.53 -7.39 -9.55
N LEU A 77 -2.49 -7.63 -8.74
CA LEU A 77 -2.24 -6.88 -7.51
C LEU A 77 -2.01 -5.37 -7.75
N PRO A 78 -1.25 -4.92 -8.78
CA PRO A 78 -0.99 -3.49 -8.98
C PRO A 78 -2.24 -2.62 -9.11
N THR A 79 -3.33 -3.17 -9.66
CA THR A 79 -4.61 -2.46 -9.80
C THR A 79 -5.55 -2.63 -8.60
N LYS A 80 -5.34 -3.68 -7.79
CA LYS A 80 -6.19 -4.00 -6.63
C LYS A 80 -5.67 -3.42 -5.33
N LEU A 81 -4.37 -3.17 -5.25
CA LEU A 81 -3.73 -2.62 -4.07
C LEU A 81 -4.23 -1.20 -3.82
N LYS A 82 -4.74 -0.96 -2.61
CA LYS A 82 -5.29 0.34 -2.21
C LYS A 82 -4.43 0.96 -1.12
N ALA A 83 -4.47 2.29 -1.01
CA ALA A 83 -3.85 2.98 0.11
C ALA A 83 -4.54 2.59 1.43
N GLY A 84 -3.77 2.49 2.50
CA GLY A 84 -4.23 2.04 3.80
C GLY A 84 -3.19 1.24 4.59
N ILE A 85 -3.60 0.72 5.73
CA ILE A 85 -2.75 -0.02 6.66
C ILE A 85 -3.03 -1.52 6.53
N TYR A 86 -1.98 -2.29 6.23
CA TYR A 86 -2.06 -3.74 6.06
C TYR A 86 -1.33 -4.44 7.21
N ARG A 87 -2.05 -5.27 7.96
CA ARG A 87 -1.50 -6.12 9.03
C ARG A 87 -1.21 -7.50 8.48
N ILE A 88 0.00 -7.67 7.96
CA ILE A 88 0.44 -8.91 7.33
C ILE A 88 0.81 -9.91 8.42
N PRO A 89 0.17 -11.10 8.48
CA PRO A 89 0.57 -12.15 9.41
C PRO A 89 1.93 -12.71 8.97
N THR A 90 2.87 -12.87 9.90
CA THR A 90 4.21 -13.40 9.63
C THR A 90 4.53 -14.59 10.55
N PRO A 91 5.32 -15.57 10.10
CA PRO A 91 6.09 -15.60 8.86
C PRO A 91 5.22 -15.98 7.64
N ILE A 92 5.50 -15.41 6.47
CA ILE A 92 4.67 -15.57 5.27
C ILE A 92 5.54 -15.83 4.03
N SER A 93 5.13 -16.76 3.18
CA SER A 93 5.81 -17.02 1.91
C SER A 93 5.46 -15.97 0.85
N LEU A 94 6.28 -15.85 -0.20
CA LEU A 94 6.03 -14.89 -1.27
C LEU A 94 4.68 -15.13 -1.94
N TRP A 95 4.35 -16.40 -2.19
CA TRP A 95 3.06 -16.78 -2.76
C TRP A 95 1.88 -16.37 -1.88
N GLN A 96 1.95 -16.68 -0.58
CA GLN A 96 0.92 -16.33 0.39
C GLN A 96 0.79 -14.82 0.55
N LEU A 97 1.91 -14.08 0.61
CA LEU A 97 1.93 -12.63 0.71
C LEU A 97 1.21 -11.99 -0.49
N THR A 98 1.53 -12.45 -1.70
CA THR A 98 0.94 -11.90 -2.92
C THR A 98 -0.56 -12.18 -2.99
N LYS A 99 -0.99 -13.39 -2.59
CA LYS A 99 -2.41 -13.75 -2.51
C LYS A 99 -3.12 -12.92 -1.45
N TRP A 100 -2.54 -12.84 -0.25
CA TRP A 100 -3.10 -12.11 0.88
C TRP A 100 -3.27 -10.63 0.55
N LEU A 101 -2.25 -9.97 -0.02
CA LEU A 101 -2.35 -8.57 -0.43
C LEU A 101 -3.40 -8.33 -1.52
N ALA A 102 -3.66 -9.32 -2.39
CA ALA A 102 -4.66 -9.19 -3.45
C ALA A 102 -6.10 -9.30 -2.93
N GLU A 103 -6.30 -9.94 -1.78
CA GLU A 103 -7.62 -10.20 -1.17
C GLU A 103 -7.87 -9.30 0.07
N ALA A 104 -6.81 -8.79 0.70
CA ALA A 104 -6.88 -8.01 1.91
C ALA A 104 -7.56 -6.65 1.69
N LYS A 105 -8.46 -6.30 2.63
CA LYS A 105 -9.00 -4.95 2.77
C LYS A 105 -8.11 -4.18 3.74
N PRO A 106 -7.54 -3.03 3.35
CA PRO A 106 -6.72 -2.26 4.26
C PRO A 106 -7.56 -1.63 5.38
N GLU A 107 -6.94 -1.44 6.54
CA GLU A 107 -7.45 -0.57 7.60
C GLU A 107 -7.26 0.90 7.18
N LEU A 108 -8.26 1.73 7.49
CA LEU A 108 -8.25 3.17 7.25
C LEU A 108 -8.33 3.90 8.60
N VAL A 109 -7.77 5.09 8.66
CA VAL A 109 -7.85 5.96 9.85
C VAL A 109 -9.25 6.53 9.93
N ARG A 110 -9.90 6.35 11.09
CA ARG A 110 -11.24 6.88 11.36
C ARG A 110 -11.13 8.33 11.86
N LEU A 111 -11.57 9.28 11.05
CA LEU A 111 -11.68 10.69 11.41
C LEU A 111 -13.16 11.04 11.58
N THR A 112 -13.59 11.24 12.82
CA THR A 112 -14.96 11.71 13.12
C THR A 112 -14.95 13.21 13.39
N ILE A 113 -15.85 13.93 12.73
CA ILE A 113 -16.13 15.35 12.93
C ILE A 113 -17.55 15.46 13.47
N TRP A 114 -17.69 16.16 14.58
CA TRP A 114 -18.99 16.40 15.22
C TRP A 114 -19.55 17.73 14.75
N GLU A 115 -20.88 17.85 14.77
CA GLU A 115 -21.54 19.12 14.51
C GLU A 115 -21.09 20.19 15.52
N GLY A 116 -20.90 21.41 15.03
CA GLY A 116 -20.45 22.55 15.84
C GLY A 116 -18.96 22.57 16.16
N MET A 117 -18.16 21.60 15.69
CA MET A 117 -16.70 21.69 15.80
C MET A 117 -16.16 22.86 14.96
N MET A 118 -15.25 23.64 15.54
CA MET A 118 -14.50 24.67 14.81
C MET A 118 -13.44 24.03 13.92
N ALA A 119 -13.05 24.68 12.82
CA ALA A 119 -12.03 24.11 11.93
C ALA A 119 -10.68 23.90 12.63
N ARG A 120 -10.36 24.73 13.62
CA ARG A 120 -9.17 24.54 14.48
C ARG A 120 -9.22 23.22 15.26
N GLU A 121 -10.37 22.85 15.82
CA GLU A 121 -10.52 21.59 16.56
C GLU A 121 -10.42 20.38 15.62
N ILE A 122 -10.91 20.55 14.39
CA ILE A 122 -10.75 19.55 13.32
C ILE A 122 -9.26 19.40 12.97
N ALA A 123 -8.52 20.50 12.82
CA ALA A 123 -7.10 20.51 12.52
C ALA A 123 -6.27 19.80 13.62
N GLU A 124 -6.53 20.10 14.89
CA GLU A 124 -5.88 19.44 16.02
C GLU A 124 -6.19 17.93 16.07
N ARG A 125 -7.41 17.53 15.68
CA ARG A 125 -7.79 16.12 15.57
C ARG A 125 -7.08 15.43 14.40
N VAL A 126 -6.96 16.09 13.24
CA VAL A 126 -6.21 15.60 12.07
C VAL A 126 -4.75 15.32 12.47
N GLU A 127 -4.12 16.24 13.19
CA GLU A 127 -2.73 16.10 13.65
C GLU A 127 -2.57 14.98 14.67
N ARG A 128 -3.46 14.90 15.66
CA ARG A 128 -3.44 13.82 16.68
C ARG A 128 -3.58 12.42 16.06
N LEU A 129 -4.31 12.32 14.95
CA LEU A 129 -4.48 11.06 14.20
C LEU A 129 -3.33 10.78 13.22
N GLY A 130 -2.33 11.67 13.12
CA GLY A 130 -1.21 11.54 12.20
C GLY A 130 -1.61 11.68 10.73
N LEU A 131 -2.71 12.37 10.44
CA LEU A 131 -3.24 12.57 9.07
C LEU A 131 -2.66 13.82 8.39
N GLY A 132 -1.89 14.63 9.09
CA GLY A 132 -1.27 15.86 8.58
C GLY A 132 -0.90 16.80 9.71
N GLU A 133 -0.40 17.99 9.38
CA GLU A 133 -0.09 19.04 10.36
C GLU A 133 -1.28 19.99 10.53
N ALA A 134 -1.59 20.37 11.77
CA ALA A 134 -2.74 21.23 12.06
C ALA A 134 -2.62 22.60 11.36
N GLU A 135 -1.41 23.16 11.33
CA GLU A 135 -1.13 24.45 10.69
C GLU A 135 -1.39 24.42 9.18
N LYS A 136 -0.90 23.38 8.48
CA LYS A 136 -1.11 23.20 7.04
C LYS A 136 -2.58 23.02 6.70
N PHE A 137 -3.30 22.23 7.51
CA PHE A 137 -4.74 22.07 7.35
C PHE A 137 -5.47 23.42 7.47
N MET A 138 -5.16 24.20 8.52
CA MET A 138 -5.77 25.52 8.71
C MET A 138 -5.41 26.51 7.60
N GLU A 139 -4.21 26.42 7.02
CA GLU A 139 -3.82 27.24 5.87
C GLU A 139 -4.68 26.96 4.64
N ILE A 140 -5.08 25.70 4.43
CA ILE A 140 -5.99 25.30 3.36
C ILE A 140 -7.41 25.78 3.66
N VAL A 141 -7.88 25.62 4.89
CA VAL A 141 -9.21 26.10 5.31
C VAL A 141 -9.33 27.61 5.12
N LYS A 142 -8.32 28.38 5.51
CA LYS A 142 -8.34 29.85 5.39
C LYS A 142 -8.21 30.33 3.95
N ASN A 143 -7.45 29.60 3.12
CA ASN A 143 -7.18 29.97 1.73
C ASN A 143 -7.39 28.75 0.81
N PRO A 144 -8.66 28.38 0.54
CA PRO A 144 -8.97 27.15 -0.20
C PRO A 144 -8.72 27.25 -1.71
N GLN A 145 -8.64 28.48 -2.24
CA GLN A 145 -8.51 28.74 -3.67
C GLN A 145 -7.25 28.08 -4.25
N GLY A 146 -7.44 27.30 -5.31
CA GLY A 146 -6.37 26.56 -5.98
C GLY A 146 -5.86 25.32 -5.22
N LYS A 147 -6.26 25.12 -3.95
CA LYS A 147 -5.89 23.95 -3.14
C LYS A 147 -6.98 22.88 -3.12
N VAL A 148 -8.24 23.30 -3.17
CA VAL A 148 -9.42 22.42 -3.23
C VAL A 148 -10.38 22.85 -4.35
N ARG A 149 -11.20 21.92 -4.81
CA ARG A 149 -12.26 22.13 -5.80
C ARG A 149 -13.60 22.14 -5.09
N LEU A 150 -14.22 23.31 -5.07
CA LEU A 150 -15.56 23.51 -4.53
C LEU A 150 -16.58 23.46 -5.67
N PRO A 151 -17.80 22.95 -5.44
CA PRO A 151 -18.85 22.89 -6.45
C PRO A 151 -19.52 24.24 -6.73
N PHE A 152 -19.14 25.28 -6.01
CA PHE A 152 -19.65 26.65 -6.12
C PHE A 152 -18.49 27.65 -6.07
N ASP A 153 -18.73 28.87 -6.55
CA ASP A 153 -17.77 29.98 -6.46
C ASP A 153 -17.73 30.48 -5.00
N TRP A 154 -16.55 30.38 -4.38
CA TRP A 154 -16.34 30.72 -2.97
C TRP A 154 -15.01 31.46 -2.81
N GLN A 155 -15.07 32.58 -2.09
CA GLN A 155 -13.94 33.48 -1.89
C GLN A 155 -13.54 33.65 -0.42
N GLY A 156 -14.22 32.95 0.50
CA GLY A 156 -13.94 32.98 1.93
C GLY A 156 -13.14 31.78 2.44
N ASP A 157 -12.99 31.69 3.76
CA ASP A 157 -12.49 30.48 4.42
C ASP A 157 -13.56 29.37 4.42
N LEU A 158 -13.15 28.15 4.78
CA LEU A 158 -14.04 27.00 4.89
C LEU A 158 -14.55 26.78 6.32
N GLU A 159 -14.50 27.80 7.18
CA GLU A 159 -15.05 27.71 8.53
C GLU A 159 -16.57 27.48 8.43
N GLY A 160 -17.06 26.45 9.14
CA GLY A 160 -18.48 26.06 9.07
C GLY A 160 -18.92 25.38 7.77
N LEU A 161 -18.02 25.19 6.79
CA LEU A 161 -18.31 24.47 5.53
C LEU A 161 -17.76 23.03 5.51
N LEU A 162 -16.96 22.64 6.50
CA LEU A 162 -16.47 21.27 6.64
C LEU A 162 -17.60 20.36 7.14
N PHE A 163 -18.06 19.43 6.31
CA PHE A 163 -19.24 18.64 6.63
C PHE A 163 -19.02 17.69 7.82
N PRO A 164 -19.90 17.69 8.84
CA PRO A 164 -19.80 16.77 9.96
C PRO A 164 -20.12 15.33 9.56
N ALA A 165 -19.11 14.46 9.59
CA ALA A 165 -19.28 13.03 9.34
C ALA A 165 -18.13 12.21 9.93
N THR A 166 -18.24 10.89 9.80
CA THR A 166 -17.10 9.99 10.00
C THR A 166 -16.48 9.63 8.65
N TYR A 167 -15.24 10.04 8.46
CA TYR A 167 -14.42 9.79 7.28
C TYR A 167 -13.46 8.64 7.54
N TYR A 168 -13.28 7.77 6.53
CA TYR A 168 -12.30 6.69 6.55
C TYR A 168 -11.16 7.06 5.59
N VAL A 169 -10.06 7.52 6.16
CA VAL A 169 -8.97 8.14 5.41
C VAL A 169 -7.78 7.17 5.33
N PRO A 170 -7.21 6.91 4.15
CA PRO A 170 -5.93 6.22 4.08
C PRO A 170 -4.82 7.09 4.71
N PRO A 171 -3.70 6.48 5.16
CA PRO A 171 -2.52 7.22 5.57
C PRO A 171 -2.09 8.23 4.51
N LEU A 172 -1.77 9.44 4.94
CA LEU A 172 -1.35 10.55 4.09
C LEU A 172 0.12 10.89 4.35
N ARG A 173 0.81 11.40 3.34
CA ARG A 173 2.11 12.03 3.56
C ARG A 173 1.90 13.46 4.04
N PRO A 174 2.84 14.03 4.80
CA PRO A 174 2.83 15.46 5.09
C PRO A 174 2.73 16.27 3.80
N GLY A 175 1.81 17.23 3.73
CA GLY A 175 1.53 18.03 2.53
C GLY A 175 0.30 17.58 1.71
N ASP A 176 -0.30 16.43 2.01
CA ASP A 176 -1.51 15.95 1.35
C ASP A 176 -2.82 16.37 2.06
N GLU A 177 -2.77 17.32 3.00
CA GLU A 177 -3.91 17.73 3.84
C GLU A 177 -5.08 18.27 3.02
N ALA A 178 -4.82 18.79 1.81
CA ALA A 178 -5.86 19.25 0.88
C ALA A 178 -6.85 18.13 0.52
N TYR A 179 -6.41 16.87 0.57
CA TYR A 179 -7.30 15.72 0.41
C TYR A 179 -8.37 15.64 1.50
N LEU A 180 -7.99 15.92 2.74
CA LEU A 180 -8.91 15.86 3.87
C LEU A 180 -10.00 16.90 3.71
N VAL A 181 -9.59 18.13 3.37
CA VAL A 181 -10.52 19.24 3.14
C VAL A 181 -11.42 18.96 1.93
N GLN A 182 -10.90 18.35 0.86
CA GLN A 182 -11.67 17.99 -0.33
C GLN A 182 -12.69 16.86 -0.09
N LEU A 183 -12.42 16.00 0.90
CA LEU A 183 -13.28 14.88 1.28
C LEU A 183 -14.48 15.32 2.13
N MET A 184 -14.34 16.45 2.83
CA MET A 184 -15.34 17.09 3.67
C MET A 184 -16.22 18.05 2.86
#